data_AF-A0A931QM33-F1
#
_entry.id   AF-A0A931QM33-F1
#
_cell.length_a   1.000
_cell.length_b   1.000
_cell.length_c   1.000
_cell.angle_alpha   90.00
_cell.angle_beta   90.00
_cell.angle_gamma   90.00
#
_symmetry.space_group_name_H-M   'P 1'
#
loop_
_entity.id
_entity.type
_entity.pdbx_description
1 polymer ?
#
loop_
_entity_poly.entity_id
_entity_poly.type
_entity_poly.pdbx_seq_one_letter_code
_entity_poly.pdbx_strand_id
1 'polypeptide(L)'
;MKKRYLYSLLLAMPGFFISIVISAILSGMALGFFWLYVFGDSDWPIDTGTLLTIFFSIFLLFSWAIFIVLGFTIGKGLENSQISSKKHILISIILTIIFFLFTAYFFLNYRKDTSQSNIGKCSAFCSKAGYKGAALWDENNETLCACADNSGKTIIKVPFSKV
;
A
#
# COMPACT_ATOMS: atom_id res chain seq x y z
N MET A 1 37.83 7.69 -4.93
CA MET A 1 36.54 7.04 -5.24
C MET A 1 35.66 8.05 -5.97
N LYS A 2 34.98 7.65 -7.06
CA LYS A 2 34.22 8.58 -7.93
C LYS A 2 32.94 9.05 -7.22
N LYS A 3 32.70 10.35 -7.09
CA LYS A 3 31.64 10.94 -6.25
C LYS A 3 30.23 10.83 -6.86
N ARG A 4 30.08 10.18 -8.02
CA ARG A 4 28.79 9.98 -8.73
C ARG A 4 27.67 9.40 -7.88
N TYR A 5 27.98 8.44 -7.01
CA TYR A 5 26.99 7.83 -6.13
C TYR A 5 26.45 8.81 -5.09
N LEU A 6 27.24 9.83 -4.74
CA LEU A 6 26.82 10.86 -3.79
C LEU A 6 25.64 11.65 -4.37
N TYR A 7 25.65 11.97 -5.67
CA TYR A 7 24.55 12.68 -6.33
C TYR A 7 23.29 11.84 -6.40
N SER A 8 23.41 10.54 -6.72
CA SER A 8 22.27 9.64 -6.71
C SER A 8 21.67 9.49 -5.32
N LEU A 9 22.49 9.45 -4.28
CA LEU A 9 22.03 9.34 -2.89
C LEU A 9 21.45 10.66 -2.36
N LEU A 10 22.06 11.79 -2.75
CA LEU A 10 21.58 13.14 -2.46
C LEU A 10 20.20 13.39 -3.08
N LEU A 11 19.94 12.88 -4.28
CA LEU A 11 18.64 12.98 -4.94
C LEU A 11 17.66 11.87 -4.56
N ALA A 12 18.13 10.71 -4.07
CA ALA A 12 17.26 9.59 -3.70
C ALA A 12 16.33 9.95 -2.54
N MET A 13 16.81 10.64 -1.51
CA MET A 13 16.00 10.99 -0.34
C MET A 13 14.93 12.05 -0.64
N PRO A 14 15.24 13.25 -1.18
CA PRO A 14 14.21 14.21 -1.58
C PRO A 14 13.34 13.67 -2.73
N GLY A 15 13.92 12.90 -3.66
CA GLY A 15 13.19 12.25 -4.74
C GLY A 15 12.18 11.22 -4.24
N PHE A 16 12.45 10.54 -3.12
CA PHE A 16 11.49 9.64 -2.47
C PHE A 16 10.25 10.40 -1.97
N PHE A 17 10.44 11.54 -1.29
CA PHE A 17 9.32 12.35 -0.82
C PHE A 17 8.47 12.91 -1.97
N ILE A 18 9.13 13.40 -3.03
CA ILE A 18 8.43 13.87 -4.23
C ILE A 18 7.67 12.70 -4.90
N SER A 19 8.26 11.52 -4.91
CA SER A 19 7.64 10.31 -5.45
C SER A 19 6.38 9.90 -4.68
N ILE A 20 6.35 10.06 -3.35
CA ILE A 20 5.14 9.84 -2.55
C ILE A 20 4.02 10.76 -3.01
N VAL A 21 4.31 12.05 -3.21
CA VAL A 21 3.31 13.04 -3.64
C VAL A 21 2.79 12.70 -5.04
N ILE A 22 3.68 12.40 -5.99
CA ILE A 22 3.30 12.01 -7.35
C ILE A 22 2.41 10.75 -7.32
N SER A 23 2.79 9.76 -6.52
CA SER A 23 2.05 8.50 -6.43
C SER A 23 0.67 8.68 -5.79
N ALA A 24 0.57 9.55 -4.79
CA ALA A 24 -0.70 9.90 -4.15
C ALA A 24 -1.64 10.58 -5.15
N ILE A 25 -1.13 11.53 -5.95
CA ILE A 25 -1.90 12.22 -6.99
C ILE A 25 -2.39 11.21 -8.03
N LEU A 26 -1.50 10.40 -8.60
CA LEU A 26 -1.85 9.41 -9.64
C LEU A 26 -2.83 8.35 -9.14
N SER A 27 -2.64 7.86 -7.91
CA SER A 27 -3.56 6.89 -7.30
C SER A 27 -4.90 7.52 -6.96
N GLY A 28 -4.92 8.78 -6.51
CA GLY A 28 -6.15 9.54 -6.30
C GLY A 28 -6.92 9.77 -7.60
N MET A 29 -6.23 10.06 -8.70
CA MET A 29 -6.85 10.14 -10.03
C MET A 29 -7.43 8.79 -10.47
N ALA A 30 -6.71 7.68 -10.24
CA ALA A 30 -7.22 6.34 -10.52
C ALA A 30 -8.47 6.02 -9.67
N LEU A 31 -8.45 6.37 -8.38
CA LEU A 31 -9.59 6.22 -7.49
C LEU A 31 -10.79 7.04 -7.99
N GLY A 32 -10.56 8.30 -8.34
CA GLY A 32 -11.60 9.17 -8.91
C GLY A 32 -12.16 8.63 -10.23
N PHE A 33 -11.32 8.04 -11.07
CA PHE A 33 -11.75 7.38 -12.31
C PHE A 33 -12.62 6.15 -12.02
N PHE A 34 -12.18 5.26 -11.12
CA PHE A 34 -12.96 4.10 -10.71
C PHE A 34 -14.30 4.51 -10.10
N TRP A 35 -14.30 5.59 -9.30
CA TRP A 35 -15.53 6.13 -8.73
C TRP A 35 -16.45 6.69 -9.81
N LEU A 36 -16.00 7.63 -10.64
CA LEU A 36 -16.86 8.30 -11.61
C LEU A 36 -17.36 7.40 -12.75
N TYR A 37 -16.56 6.43 -13.19
CA TYR A 37 -16.81 5.72 -14.45
C TYR A 37 -17.04 4.22 -14.32
N VAL A 38 -16.68 3.60 -13.18
CA VAL A 38 -16.73 2.13 -13.04
C VAL A 38 -17.72 1.70 -11.97
N PHE A 39 -17.58 2.21 -10.75
CA PHE A 39 -18.35 1.73 -9.60
C PHE A 39 -19.39 2.74 -9.10
N GLY A 40 -19.16 4.05 -9.22
CA GLY A 40 -20.05 5.06 -8.65
C GLY A 40 -20.22 4.85 -7.14
N ASP A 41 -21.47 4.96 -6.70
CA ASP A 41 -21.88 4.74 -5.30
C ASP A 41 -22.22 3.27 -4.97
N SER A 42 -22.01 2.34 -5.91
CA SER A 42 -22.20 0.91 -5.63
C SER A 42 -21.06 0.35 -4.77
N ASP A 43 -21.27 -0.81 -4.13
CA ASP A 43 -20.23 -1.40 -3.28
C ASP A 43 -19.02 -1.82 -4.12
N TRP A 44 -17.84 -1.37 -3.70
CA TRP A 44 -16.60 -1.69 -4.38
C TRP A 44 -16.21 -3.14 -4.10
N PRO A 45 -15.66 -3.87 -5.09
CA PRO A 45 -15.11 -5.20 -4.87
C PRO A 45 -14.08 -5.20 -3.74
N ILE A 46 -14.07 -6.25 -2.93
CA ILE A 46 -13.18 -6.40 -1.75
C ILE A 46 -11.69 -6.23 -2.13
N ASP A 47 -11.32 -6.61 -3.35
CA ASP A 47 -9.95 -6.54 -3.84
C ASP A 47 -9.51 -5.15 -4.30
N THR A 48 -10.45 -4.21 -4.48
CA THR A 48 -10.15 -2.89 -5.07
C THR A 48 -9.16 -2.11 -4.21
N GLY A 49 -9.25 -2.23 -2.88
CA GLY A 49 -8.27 -1.63 -1.96
C GLY A 49 -6.86 -2.22 -2.12
N THR A 50 -6.76 -3.53 -2.35
CA THR A 50 -5.47 -4.19 -2.63
C THR A 50 -4.89 -3.69 -3.95
N LEU A 51 -5.76 -3.56 -4.97
CA LEU A 51 -5.39 -3.14 -6.31
C LEU A 51 -4.90 -1.68 -6.34
N LEU A 52 -5.57 -0.78 -5.63
CA LEU A 52 -5.12 0.61 -5.42
C LEU A 52 -3.78 0.70 -4.69
N THR A 53 -3.56 -0.16 -3.68
CA THR A 53 -2.28 -0.21 -2.96
C THR A 53 -1.14 -0.66 -3.86
N ILE A 54 -1.40 -1.64 -4.74
CA ILE A 54 -0.45 -2.10 -5.75
C ILE A 54 -0.12 -0.97 -6.73
N PHE A 55 -1.14 -0.26 -7.25
CA PHE A 55 -0.94 0.88 -8.14
C PHE A 55 -0.09 1.98 -7.51
N PHE A 56 -0.41 2.37 -6.28
CA PHE A 56 0.37 3.36 -5.53
C PHE A 56 1.84 2.94 -5.42
N SER A 57 2.08 1.68 -5.07
CA SER A 57 3.43 1.12 -4.92
C SER A 57 4.20 1.11 -6.24
N ILE A 58 3.54 0.78 -7.36
CA ILE A 58 4.13 0.82 -8.71
C ILE A 58 4.52 2.25 -9.08
N PHE A 59 3.61 3.23 -8.90
CA PHE A 59 3.92 4.62 -9.21
C PHE A 59 5.07 5.16 -8.35
N LEU A 60 5.09 4.80 -7.06
CA LEU A 60 6.13 5.23 -6.13
C LEU A 60 7.50 4.70 -6.55
N LEU A 61 7.59 3.41 -6.85
CA LEU A 61 8.82 2.79 -7.30
C LEU A 61 9.28 3.37 -8.63
N PHE A 62 8.36 3.52 -9.57
CA PHE A 62 8.68 4.02 -10.90
C PHE A 62 9.22 5.45 -10.85
N SER A 63 8.53 6.36 -10.14
CA SER A 63 9.00 7.74 -10.02
C SER A 63 10.28 7.83 -9.19
N TRP A 64 10.42 7.02 -8.12
CA TRP A 64 11.63 7.04 -7.31
C TRP A 64 12.84 6.52 -8.07
N ALA A 65 12.68 5.46 -8.85
CA ALA A 65 13.71 4.97 -9.76
C ALA A 65 14.12 6.03 -10.79
N ILE A 66 13.16 6.80 -11.33
CA ILE A 66 13.45 7.94 -12.21
C ILE A 66 14.36 8.96 -11.51
N PHE A 67 14.07 9.34 -10.26
CA PHE A 67 14.91 10.29 -9.51
C PHE A 67 16.33 9.75 -9.24
N ILE A 68 16.47 8.46 -8.94
CA ILE A 68 17.77 7.80 -8.78
C ILE A 68 18.56 7.86 -10.10
N VAL A 69 17.90 7.51 -11.22
CA VAL A 69 18.51 7.55 -12.55
C VAL A 69 18.91 8.97 -12.93
N LEU A 70 18.04 9.96 -12.70
CA LEU A 70 18.33 11.38 -12.93
C LEU A 70 19.52 11.86 -12.10
N GLY A 71 19.59 11.50 -10.81
CA GLY A 71 20.74 11.86 -9.98
C GLY A 71 22.04 11.24 -10.48
N PHE A 72 21.99 10.02 -11.00
CA PHE A 72 23.15 9.38 -11.63
C PHE A 72 23.55 10.04 -12.96
N THR A 73 22.59 10.38 -13.84
CA THR A 73 22.88 11.00 -15.14
C THR A 73 23.40 12.42 -14.98
N ILE A 74 22.81 13.21 -14.08
CA ILE A 74 23.27 14.55 -13.73
C ILE A 74 24.68 14.48 -13.12
N GLY A 75 24.90 13.59 -12.15
CA GLY A 75 26.23 13.38 -11.56
C GLY A 75 27.28 12.92 -12.57
N LYS A 76 26.88 12.14 -13.59
CA LYS A 76 27.74 11.74 -14.71
C LYS A 76 28.08 12.91 -15.64
N GLY A 77 27.12 13.81 -15.89
CA GLY A 77 27.36 15.01 -16.72
C GLY A 77 28.29 16.02 -16.05
N LEU A 78 28.27 16.07 -14.71
CA LEU A 78 29.13 16.96 -13.91
C LEU A 78 30.54 16.40 -13.70
N GLU A 79 30.72 15.07 -13.73
CA GLU A 79 32.05 14.46 -13.72
C GLU A 79 32.56 14.19 -15.15
N ASN A 80 33.48 15.02 -15.62
CA ASN A 80 34.12 15.00 -16.95
C ASN A 80 34.92 13.71 -17.31
N SER A 81 34.71 12.59 -16.63
CA SER A 81 35.43 11.32 -16.85
C SER A 81 34.52 10.19 -17.35
N GLN A 82 34.80 9.72 -18.56
CA GLN A 82 33.94 8.89 -19.40
C GLN A 82 33.99 7.38 -19.08
N ILE A 83 33.87 6.99 -17.80
CA ILE A 83 33.88 5.56 -17.42
C ILE A 83 32.61 5.22 -16.65
N SER A 84 31.64 4.68 -17.40
CA SER A 84 30.35 4.18 -16.92
C SER A 84 30.51 2.78 -16.34
N SER A 85 30.31 2.61 -15.03
CA SER A 85 30.33 1.30 -14.37
C SER A 85 28.90 0.77 -14.22
N LYS A 86 28.41 0.07 -15.25
CA LYS A 86 27.09 -0.61 -15.29
C LYS A 86 26.81 -1.48 -14.04
N LYS A 87 27.86 -1.99 -13.39
CA LYS A 87 27.79 -2.79 -12.15
C LYS A 87 27.11 -2.05 -10.98
N HIS A 88 27.26 -0.72 -10.88
CA HIS A 88 26.69 0.03 -9.75
C HIS A 88 25.20 0.30 -9.91
N ILE A 89 24.74 0.48 -11.14
CA ILE A 89 23.30 0.57 -11.44
C ILE A 89 22.62 -0.76 -11.09
N LEU A 90 23.25 -1.88 -11.45
CA LEU A 90 22.76 -3.22 -11.10
C LEU A 90 22.64 -3.41 -9.56
N ILE A 91 23.66 -3.01 -8.80
CA ILE A 91 23.64 -3.10 -7.33
C ILE A 91 22.53 -2.24 -6.74
N SER A 92 22.35 -1.02 -7.23
CA SER A 92 21.27 -0.15 -6.74
C SER A 92 19.91 -0.77 -6.99
N ILE A 93 19.66 -1.32 -8.19
CA ILE A 93 18.41 -1.99 -8.55
C ILE A 93 18.15 -3.20 -7.66
N ILE A 94 19.17 -4.04 -7.41
CA ILE A 94 19.05 -5.21 -6.54
C ILE A 94 18.68 -4.77 -5.12
N LEU A 95 19.30 -3.70 -4.61
CA LEU A 95 19.02 -3.20 -3.27
C LEU A 95 17.57 -2.69 -3.15
N THR A 96 17.05 -2.00 -4.18
CA THR A 96 15.65 -1.56 -4.21
C THR A 96 14.69 -2.74 -4.25
N ILE A 97 15.00 -3.79 -5.02
CA ILE A 97 14.18 -5.01 -5.09
C ILE A 97 14.14 -5.72 -3.73
N ILE A 98 15.27 -5.86 -3.05
CA ILE A 98 15.34 -6.49 -1.72
C ILE A 98 14.52 -5.71 -0.71
N PHE A 99 14.65 -4.37 -0.68
CA PHE A 99 13.86 -3.53 0.21
C PHE A 99 12.35 -3.71 -0.05
N PHE A 100 11.95 -3.84 -1.31
CA PHE A 100 10.55 -4.06 -1.68
C PHE A 100 10.02 -5.43 -1.28
N LEU A 101 10.82 -6.50 -1.46
CA LEU A 101 10.45 -7.83 -0.98
C LEU A 101 10.27 -7.83 0.54
N PHE A 102 11.12 -7.09 1.27
CA PHE A 102 11.02 -6.95 2.71
C PHE A 102 9.76 -6.21 3.15
N THR A 103 9.42 -5.08 2.51
CA THR A 103 8.20 -4.33 2.84
C THR A 103 6.93 -5.09 2.45
N ALA A 104 6.91 -5.76 1.29
CA ALA A 104 5.79 -6.61 0.88
C ALA A 104 5.58 -7.78 1.86
N TYR A 105 6.66 -8.45 2.28
CA TYR A 105 6.61 -9.49 3.30
C TYR A 105 6.04 -8.97 4.62
N PHE A 106 6.51 -7.81 5.09
CA PHE A 106 6.02 -7.22 6.33
C PHE A 106 4.53 -6.86 6.25
N PHE A 107 4.09 -6.28 5.12
CA PHE A 107 2.70 -5.89 4.92
C PHE A 107 1.75 -7.09 4.84
N LEU A 108 2.16 -8.16 4.14
CA LEU A 108 1.38 -9.40 4.06
C LEU A 108 1.24 -10.07 5.43
N ASN A 109 2.29 -10.07 6.24
CA ASN A 109 2.23 -10.61 7.60
C ASN A 109 1.36 -9.75 8.54
N TYR A 110 1.46 -8.42 8.45
CA TYR A 110 0.63 -7.52 9.25
C TYR A 110 -0.88 -7.67 8.94
N ARG A 111 -1.23 -7.89 7.66
CA ARG A 111 -2.62 -8.16 7.25
C ARG A 111 -3.14 -9.50 7.83
N LYS A 112 -2.27 -10.50 7.94
CA LYS A 112 -2.63 -11.81 8.53
C LYS A 112 -3.02 -11.68 10.00
N ASP A 113 -2.29 -10.88 10.78
CA ASP A 113 -2.61 -10.63 12.19
C ASP A 113 -3.94 -9.88 12.35
N THR A 114 -4.21 -8.91 11.47
CA THR A 114 -5.48 -8.16 11.49
C THR A 114 -6.67 -9.06 11.14
N SER A 115 -6.51 -10.00 10.21
CA SER A 115 -7.54 -10.99 9.87
C SER A 115 -7.79 -12.01 11.00
N GLN A 116 -6.80 -12.29 11.85
CA GLN A 116 -6.93 -13.17 13.01
C GLN A 116 -7.45 -12.47 14.27
N SER A 117 -7.48 -11.13 14.27
CA SER A 117 -8.08 -10.34 15.36
C SER A 117 -9.57 -10.69 15.56
N ASN A 118 -10.08 -10.47 16.77
CA ASN A 118 -11.48 -10.76 17.09
C ASN A 118 -12.46 -9.98 16.18
N ILE A 119 -12.09 -8.76 15.81
CA ILE A 119 -12.84 -7.94 14.83
C ILE A 119 -12.80 -8.58 13.43
N GLY A 120 -11.67 -9.15 13.02
CA GLY A 120 -11.53 -9.84 11.73
C GLY A 120 -12.43 -11.07 11.63
N LYS A 121 -12.52 -11.87 12.70
CA LYS A 121 -13.43 -13.04 12.76
C LYS A 121 -14.90 -12.62 12.74
N CYS A 122 -15.26 -11.61 13.52
CA CYS A 122 -16.61 -11.06 13.54
C CYS A 122 -17.02 -10.49 12.17
N SER A 123 -16.12 -9.74 11.52
CA SER A 123 -16.32 -9.22 10.17
C SER A 123 -16.53 -10.32 9.13
N ALA A 124 -15.70 -11.37 9.15
CA ALA A 124 -15.84 -12.51 8.24
C ALA A 124 -17.17 -13.26 8.44
N PHE A 125 -17.59 -13.46 9.69
CA PHE A 125 -18.87 -14.10 10.01
C PHE A 125 -20.06 -13.29 9.50
N CYS A 126 -20.10 -11.97 9.81
CA CYS A 126 -21.17 -11.09 9.36
C CYS A 126 -21.23 -10.98 7.84
N SER A 127 -20.08 -10.87 7.16
CA SER A 127 -20.00 -10.83 5.70
C SER A 127 -20.52 -12.12 5.06
N LYS A 128 -20.18 -13.30 5.62
CA LYS A 128 -20.68 -14.59 5.14
C LYS A 128 -22.19 -14.74 5.30
N ALA A 129 -22.77 -14.08 6.31
CA ALA A 129 -24.21 -14.04 6.53
C ALA A 129 -24.94 -12.94 5.74
N GLY A 130 -24.24 -12.18 4.89
CA GLY A 130 -24.81 -11.15 4.01
C GLY A 130 -24.90 -9.76 4.62
N TYR A 131 -24.30 -9.53 5.78
CA TYR A 131 -24.25 -8.21 6.43
C TYR A 131 -23.00 -7.43 6.00
N LYS A 132 -23.09 -6.09 5.97
CA LYS A 132 -22.01 -5.22 5.49
C LYS A 132 -21.18 -4.58 6.60
N GLY A 133 -21.71 -4.52 7.82
CA GLY A 133 -21.00 -3.99 8.98
C GLY A 133 -20.81 -5.05 10.05
N ALA A 134 -19.68 -4.96 10.76
CA ALA A 134 -19.40 -5.77 11.94
C ALA A 134 -18.73 -4.92 13.01
N ALA A 135 -19.16 -5.09 14.26
CA ALA A 135 -18.57 -4.44 15.42
C ALA A 135 -18.47 -5.43 16.57
N LEU A 136 -17.43 -5.29 17.39
CA LEU A 136 -17.41 -5.91 18.70
C LEU A 136 -18.15 -5.01 19.67
N TRP A 137 -19.01 -5.61 20.48
CA TRP A 137 -19.80 -4.92 21.48
C TRP A 137 -19.70 -5.70 22.79
N ASP A 138 -19.18 -5.08 23.83
CA ASP A 138 -19.14 -5.72 25.15
C ASP A 138 -20.44 -5.39 25.89
N GLU A 139 -21.20 -6.42 26.26
CA GLU A 139 -22.45 -6.30 27.00
C GLU A 139 -22.51 -7.41 28.05
N ASN A 140 -22.83 -7.07 29.31
CA ASN A 140 -22.92 -8.03 30.41
C ASN A 140 -21.67 -8.93 30.58
N ASN A 141 -20.47 -8.36 30.46
CA ASN A 141 -19.19 -9.08 30.54
C ASN A 141 -18.95 -10.13 29.44
N GLU A 142 -19.78 -10.16 28.39
CA GLU A 142 -19.58 -10.99 27.22
C GLU A 142 -19.28 -10.13 25.99
N THR A 143 -18.25 -10.51 25.24
CA THR A 143 -17.98 -9.89 23.94
C THR A 143 -18.95 -10.46 22.91
N LEU A 144 -19.73 -9.58 22.30
CA LEU A 144 -20.70 -9.89 21.26
C LEU A 144 -20.17 -9.40 19.92
N CYS A 145 -20.42 -10.19 18.88
CA CYS A 145 -20.27 -9.77 17.49
C CYS A 145 -21.61 -9.21 17.00
N ALA A 146 -21.64 -7.91 16.69
CA ALA A 146 -22.82 -7.23 16.18
C ALA A 146 -22.69 -7.08 14.66
N CYS A 147 -23.64 -7.62 13.89
CA CYS A 147 -23.71 -7.42 12.45
C CYS A 147 -24.71 -6.30 12.10
N ALA A 148 -24.30 -5.40 11.22
CA ALA A 148 -25.08 -4.26 10.79
C ALA A 148 -25.49 -4.36 9.32
N ASP A 149 -26.65 -3.77 9.02
CA ASP A 149 -27.19 -3.67 7.66
C ASP A 149 -26.55 -2.55 6.85
N ASN A 150 -27.06 -2.36 5.63
CA ASN A 150 -26.62 -1.31 4.71
C ASN A 150 -26.86 0.11 5.24
N SER A 151 -27.68 0.27 6.29
CA SER A 151 -27.97 1.55 6.94
C SER A 151 -27.07 1.78 8.17
N GLY A 152 -26.17 0.84 8.49
CA GLY A 152 -25.34 0.88 9.68
C GLY A 152 -26.09 0.52 10.97
N LYS A 153 -27.32 0.02 10.88
CA LYS A 153 -28.12 -0.40 12.04
C LYS A 153 -27.78 -1.84 12.39
N THR A 154 -27.47 -2.08 13.66
CA THR A 154 -27.22 -3.44 14.17
C THR A 154 -28.52 -4.25 14.12
N ILE A 155 -28.51 -5.33 13.34
CA ILE A 155 -29.66 -6.25 13.21
C ILE A 155 -29.51 -7.42 14.17
N ILE A 156 -28.31 -8.00 14.25
CA ILE A 156 -28.05 -9.18 15.06
C ILE A 156 -26.85 -8.96 15.97
N LYS A 157 -26.93 -9.49 17.20
CA LYS A 157 -25.83 -9.62 18.13
C LYS A 157 -25.66 -11.11 18.44
N VAL A 158 -24.46 -11.63 18.23
CA VAL A 158 -24.14 -13.05 18.43
C VAL A 158 -23.00 -13.14 19.43
N PRO A 159 -23.06 -14.05 20.43
CA PRO A 159 -21.94 -14.27 21.33
C PRO A 159 -20.67 -14.59 20.54
N PHE A 160 -19.55 -13.92 20.85
CA PHE A 160 -18.30 -14.15 20.12
C PHE A 160 -17.78 -15.59 20.27
N SER A 161 -18.23 -16.32 21.30
CA SER A 161 -17.97 -17.75 21.45
C SER A 161 -18.59 -18.64 20.36
N LYS A 162 -19.55 -18.12 19.58
CA LYS A 162 -20.24 -18.83 18.48
C LYS A 162 -19.80 -18.37 17.08
N VAL A 163 -18.79 -17.49 17.01
CA VAL A 163 -18.24 -16.87 15.79
C VAL A 163 -16.92 -17.53 15.41
#